data_AF-A0A1H0VKA8-F1
#
_entry.id   AF-A0A1H0VKA8-F1
#
_cell.length_a   1.000
_cell.length_b   1.000
_cell.length_c   1.000
_cell.angle_alpha   90.00
_cell.angle_beta   90.00
_cell.angle_gamma   90.00
#
_symmetry.space_group_name_H-M   'P 1'
#
loop_
_entity.id
_entity.type
_entity.pdbx_description
1 polymer ?
#
loop_
_entity_poly.entity_id
_entity_poly.type
_entity_poly.pdbx_seq_one_letter_code
_entity_poly.pdbx_strand_id
1 'polypeptide(L)' 'MDAKILLYQINHKRIEMITIGIEKGLLSEETIKSSQELDYLLNVYHKHSVTHSHQQT' A
#
# COMPACT_ATOMS: atom_id res chain seq x y z
N MET A 1 -6.26 -11.95 7.29
CA MET A 1 -4.87 -11.41 7.29
C MET A 1 -4.73 -10.49 8.49
N ASP A 2 -3.69 -10.65 9.30
CA ASP A 2 -3.43 -9.80 10.48
C ASP A 2 -3.13 -8.36 10.03
N ALA A 3 -3.77 -7.36 10.65
CA ALA A 3 -3.56 -5.94 10.36
C ALA A 3 -2.08 -5.52 10.51
N LYS A 4 -1.33 -6.15 11.42
CA LYS A 4 0.11 -5.89 11.59
C LYS A 4 0.92 -6.37 10.39
N ILE A 5 0.59 -7.54 9.83
CA ILE A 5 1.25 -8.07 8.63
C ILE A 5 0.99 -7.14 7.45
N LEU A 6 -0.24 -6.67 7.30
CA LEU A 6 -0.61 -5.78 6.21
C LEU A 6 0.08 -4.42 6.32
N LEU A 7 0.17 -3.86 7.53
CA LEU A 7 0.92 -2.63 7.78
C LEU A 7 2.41 -2.79 7.49
N TYR A 8 3.00 -3.93 7.82
CA TYR A 8 4.39 -4.23 7.45
C TYR A 8 4.58 -4.24 5.93
N GLN A 9 3.69 -4.92 5.19
CA GLN A 9 3.74 -4.97 3.72
C GLN A 9 3.59 -3.59 3.07
N ILE A 10 2.69 -2.74 3.59
CA ILE A 10 2.52 -1.35 3.14
C ILE A 10 3.81 -0.57 3.31
N ASN A 11 4.44 -0.66 4.50
CA ASN A 11 5.68 0.07 4.76
C ASN A 11 6.83 -0.41 3.86
N HIS A 12 6.95 -1.73 3.66
CA HIS A 12 7.95 -2.30 2.77
C HIS A 12 7.76 -1.81 1.33
N LYS A 13 6.55 -1.95 0.78
CA LYS A 13 6.23 -1.54 -0.60
C LYS A 13 6.37 -0.03 -0.80
N ARG A 14 6.08 0.79 0.23
CA ARG A 14 6.33 2.24 0.20
C ARG A 14 7.81 2.56 0.05
N ILE A 15 8.67 1.90 0.81
CA ILE A 15 10.13 2.10 0.72
C ILE A 15 10.61 1.69 -0.68
N GLU A 16 10.19 0.52 -1.16
CA GLU A 16 10.51 0.03 -2.51
C GLU A 16 10.10 1.04 -3.60
N MET A 17 8.86 1.53 -3.58
CA MET A 17 8.38 2.52 -4.55
C MET A 17 9.21 3.81 -4.55
N ILE A 18 9.57 4.30 -3.35
CA ILE A 18 10.40 5.50 -3.20
C ILE A 18 11.80 5.26 -3.79
N THR A 19 12.41 4.12 -3.47
CA THR A 19 13.73 3.75 -4.01
C THR A 19 13.70 3.70 -5.54
N ILE A 20 12.72 3.00 -6.12
CA ILE A 20 12.59 2.92 -7.59
C ILE A 20 12.33 4.32 -8.17
N GLY A 21 11.49 5.14 -7.53
CA GLY A 21 11.21 6.51 -7.97
C GLY A 21 12.43 7.43 -7.95
N ILE A 22 13.35 7.24 -7.00
CA ILE A 22 14.63 7.95 -6.93
C ILE A 22 15.58 7.46 -8.04
N GLU A 23 15.65 6.14 -8.27
CA GLU A 23 16.60 5.53 -9.21
C GLU A 23 16.18 5.69 -10.68
N LYS A 24 14.88 5.53 -10.97
CA LYS A 24 14.34 5.42 -12.33
C LYS A 24 13.39 6.57 -12.70
N GLY A 25 13.01 7.39 -11.74
CA GLY A 25 12.03 8.47 -11.92
C GLY A 25 10.59 7.99 -11.76
N LEU A 26 9.72 8.93 -11.35
CA LEU A 26 8.33 8.66 -10.97
C LEU A 26 7.43 8.15 -12.11
N LEU A 27 7.83 8.40 -13.36
CA LEU A 27 7.10 7.98 -14.55
C LEU A 27 7.63 6.66 -15.14
N SER A 28 8.64 6.04 -14.52
CA SER A 28 9.09 4.71 -14.95
C SER A 28 7.97 3.69 -14.76
N GLU A 29 7.91 2.71 -15.66
CA GLU A 29 6.92 1.63 -15.58
C GLU A 29 7.00 0.90 -14.23
N GLU A 30 8.21 0.74 -13.70
CA GLU A 30 8.44 0.10 -12.41
C GLU A 30 7.94 0.94 -11.24
N THR A 31 8.13 2.27 -11.25
CA THR A 31 7.54 3.12 -10.19
C THR A 31 6.02 3.11 -10.27
N ILE A 32 5.45 3.18 -11.48
CA ILE A 32 3.99 3.12 -11.68
C ILE A 32 3.45 1.78 -11.16
N LYS A 33 4.04 0.66 -11.54
CA LYS A 33 3.64 -0.67 -11.06
C LYS A 33 3.76 -0.77 -9.53
N SER A 34 4.87 -0.32 -8.95
CA SER A 34 5.06 -0.34 -7.50
C SER A 34 4.04 0.55 -6.78
N SER A 35 3.61 1.66 -7.37
CA SER A 35 2.56 2.53 -6.81
C SER A 35 1.18 1.88 -6.83
N GLN A 36 0.84 1.15 -7.91
CA GLN A 36 -0.41 0.41 -8.02
C GLN A 36 -0.49 -0.73 -6.99
N GLU A 37 0.63 -1.42 -6.78
CA GLU A 37 0.74 -2.46 -5.75
C GLU A 37 0.60 -1.87 -4.33
N LEU A 38 1.20 -0.71 -4.07
CA LEU A 38 1.04 0.00 -2.80
C LEU A 38 -0.42 0.42 -2.57
N ASP A 39 -1.08 0.96 -3.60
CA ASP A 39 -2.47 1.39 -3.54
C ASP A 39 -3.41 0.22 -3.24
N TYR A 40 -3.16 -0.95 -3.85
CA TYR A 40 -3.87 -2.18 -3.53
C TYR A 40 -3.75 -2.55 -2.05
N LEU A 41 -2.54 -2.54 -1.49
CA LEU A 41 -2.31 -2.87 -0.07
C LEU A 41 -3.03 -1.87 0.86
N LEU A 42 -2.99 -0.58 0.53
CA LEU A 42 -3.71 0.46 1.27
C LEU A 42 -5.22 0.23 1.23
N ASN A 43 -5.77 -0.13 0.07
CA ASN A 43 -7.19 -0.44 -0.08
C ASN A 43 -7.61 -1.69 0.72
N VAL A 44 -6.78 -2.73 0.76
CA VAL A 44 -7.04 -3.92 1.60
C VAL A 44 -7.03 -3.52 3.07
N TYR A 45 -6.07 -2.69 3.50
CA TYR A 45 -5.97 -2.25 4.89
C TYR A 45 -7.16 -1.38 5.29
N HIS A 46 -7.55 -0.47 4.41
CA HIS A 46 -8.71 0.38 4.60
C HIS A 46 -9.98 -0.46 4.76
N LYS A 47 -10.23 -1.43 3.87
CA LYS A 47 -11.37 -2.35 3.98
C LYS A 47 -11.39 -3.11 5.32
N HIS A 48 -10.24 -3.59 5.77
CA HIS A 48 -10.11 -4.24 7.08
C HIS A 48 -10.43 -3.27 8.24
N SER A 49 -10.02 -2.00 8.14
CA SER A 49 -10.29 -0.98 9.17
C SER A 49 -11.74 -0.47 9.18
N VAL A 50 -12.38 -0.31 8.01
CA VAL A 50 -13.75 0.23 7.85
C VAL A 50 -14.81 -0.81 8.20
N THR A 51 -14.53 -2.09 8.00
CA THR A 51 -15.44 -3.18 8.39
C THR A 51 -15.66 -3.23 9.92
N HIS A 52 -14.73 -2.67 10.71
CA HIS A 52 -14.89 -2.52 12.16
C HIS A 52 -15.63 -1.25 12.61
N SER A 53 -16.03 -0.36 11.69
CA SER A 53 -16.70 0.92 12.01
C SER A 53 -18.17 1.00 11.57
N HIS A 54 -18.75 -0.06 11.01
CA HIS A 54 -20.16 -0.09 10.52
C HIS A 54 -21.10 -0.98 11.34
N GLN A 55 -20.94 -1.04 12.66
CA GLN A 55 -21.98 -1.50 13.59
C GLN A 55 -22.34 -0.43 14.63
N GLN A 56 -22.49 0.83 14.23
CA GLN A 56 -23.20 1.84 15.03
C GLN A 56 -23.85 2.89 14.11
N THR A 57 -24.96 2.49 13.48
CA THR A 57 -26.05 3.40 13.08
C THR A 57 -27.35 2.65 13.27
#